data_AF-A0A329ZMV2-F1
#
_entry.id   AF-A0A329ZMV2-F1
#
_cell.length_a   1.000
_cell.length_b   1.000
_cell.length_c   1.000
_cell.angle_alpha   90.00
_cell.angle_beta   90.00
_cell.angle_gamma   90.00
#
_symmetry.space_group_name_H-M   'P 1'
#
loop_
_entity.id
_entity.type
_entity.pdbx_description
1 polymer ?
#
loop_
_entity_poly.entity_id
_entity_poly.type
_entity_poly.pdbx_seq_one_letter_code
_entity_poly.pdbx_strand_id
1 'polypeptide(L)'
;MKKITLYCDGSSLGNPGFGGWCAILQYNKNRKILKGGEIDTTNNRMELKAVIEGLKNIKEPCKIEIISDSGYVCNGINKWLENWKLKDFKKVKNPDLWREFDALSQNHSIKATWVRGHNGHKENEECDSIAREEASKIKNASLKDEYKSLTKQDSNTAIYTNNIDVLESFQKNIKYFFKDKNLLTLALTHKSYDKKNNNERLEFLGDAVLDLLVGEYVFKKLPKSDEGDLTKLRASMVNESSFTKLALAINLGDYLFISNAEIRNNGRNKPSILSNAFEALIGSIYLDGGLEKARILSYNLLEYVYTTIDLDSLFKDYKTLLQELTQSICGVIPEYILVDSSGPDHNKSFIMKIIINGIEYAKESGKSKKEAEQNCAKRAYESFKREKL
;
A
#
# COMPACT_ATOMS: atom_id res chain seq x y z
N MET A 1 43.40 8.54 10.96
CA MET A 1 42.25 7.76 11.48
C MET A 1 41.46 7.20 10.31
N LYS A 2 41.13 5.90 10.28
CA LYS A 2 40.43 5.27 9.14
C LYS A 2 39.05 5.90 8.96
N LYS A 3 38.63 6.14 7.71
CA LYS A 3 37.28 6.65 7.40
C LYS A 3 36.38 5.47 7.03
N ILE A 4 35.31 5.27 7.80
CA ILE A 4 34.32 4.20 7.56
C ILE A 4 32.98 4.86 7.31
N THR A 5 32.25 4.35 6.32
CA THR A 5 30.84 4.73 6.10
C THR A 5 29.96 3.60 6.63
N LEU A 6 29.00 3.93 7.46
CA LEU A 6 28.01 3.00 8.02
C LEU A 6 26.64 3.39 7.48
N TYR A 7 26.09 2.60 6.56
CA TYR A 7 24.69 2.74 6.15
C TYR A 7 23.83 1.91 7.08
N CYS A 8 22.68 2.42 7.50
CA CYS A 8 21.84 1.72 8.45
C CYS A 8 20.37 2.08 8.31
N ASP A 9 19.53 1.07 8.54
CA ASP A 9 18.09 1.24 8.60
C ASP A 9 17.45 0.20 9.54
N GLY A 10 16.23 0.49 9.98
CA GLY A 10 15.40 -0.36 10.82
C GLY A 10 13.95 -0.39 10.36
N SER A 11 13.33 -1.55 10.49
CA SER A 11 11.92 -1.78 10.15
C SER A 11 11.20 -2.44 11.31
N SER A 12 9.91 -2.17 11.45
CA SER A 12 9.02 -2.80 12.41
C SER A 12 7.67 -3.14 11.79
N LEU A 13 7.34 -4.43 11.72
CA LEU A 13 6.04 -4.94 11.28
C LEU A 13 5.03 -4.82 12.43
N GLY A 14 4.35 -3.68 12.49
CA GLY A 14 3.68 -3.21 13.71
C GLY A 14 4.65 -2.39 14.55
N ASN A 15 4.20 -1.31 15.19
CA ASN A 15 5.07 -0.37 15.91
C ASN A 15 4.44 0.00 17.28
N PRO A 16 4.62 -0.81 18.33
CA PRO A 16 5.58 -1.91 18.44
C PRO A 16 5.15 -3.21 17.74
N GLY A 17 6.12 -4.06 17.38
CA GLY A 17 5.91 -5.31 16.65
C GLY A 17 7.20 -6.07 16.36
N PHE A 18 7.21 -6.90 15.32
CA PHE A 18 8.42 -7.65 14.93
C PHE A 18 9.37 -6.73 14.18
N GLY A 19 10.56 -6.51 14.72
CA GLY A 19 11.54 -5.60 14.14
C GLY A 19 12.70 -6.32 13.48
N GLY A 20 13.27 -5.67 12.46
CA GLY A 20 14.50 -6.07 11.81
C GLY A 20 15.37 -4.85 11.58
N TRP A 21 16.68 -5.06 11.55
CA TRP A 21 17.67 -4.00 11.37
C TRP A 21 18.76 -4.45 10.41
N CYS A 22 19.36 -3.49 9.71
CA CYS A 22 20.48 -3.73 8.81
C CYS A 22 21.52 -2.64 8.95
N ALA A 23 22.80 -3.04 8.98
CA ALA A 23 23.95 -2.17 8.96
C ALA A 23 24.97 -2.63 7.91
N ILE A 24 25.40 -1.72 7.05
CA ILE A 24 26.41 -1.96 6.03
C ILE A 24 27.64 -1.11 6.39
N LEU A 25 28.72 -1.78 6.75
CA LEU A 25 30.03 -1.17 6.95
C LEU A 25 30.82 -1.16 5.64
N GLN A 26 31.26 0.01 5.22
CA GLN A 26 32.06 0.22 4.02
C GLN A 26 33.42 0.84 4.39
N TYR A 27 34.50 0.16 4.00
CA TYR A 27 35.87 0.68 4.08
C TYR A 27 36.61 0.39 2.77
N ASN A 28 36.97 1.44 2.03
CA ASN A 28 37.49 1.33 0.67
C ASN A 28 36.55 0.51 -0.23
N LYS A 29 37.03 -0.61 -0.79
CA LYS A 29 36.25 -1.55 -1.60
C LYS A 29 35.61 -2.67 -0.79
N ASN A 30 35.94 -2.78 0.49
CA ASN A 30 35.44 -3.85 1.35
C ASN A 30 34.11 -3.44 1.97
N ARG A 31 33.17 -4.37 1.94
CA ARG A 31 31.81 -4.20 2.43
C ARG A 31 31.46 -5.35 3.36
N LYS A 32 30.85 -5.05 4.50
CA LYS A 32 30.31 -6.04 5.45
C LYS A 32 28.86 -5.70 5.78
N ILE A 33 27.96 -6.67 5.59
CA ILE A 33 26.55 -6.56 5.96
C ILE A 33 26.35 -7.22 7.31
N LEU A 34 25.66 -6.53 8.20
CA LEU A 34 25.22 -6.98 9.51
C LEU A 34 23.71 -6.83 9.55
N LYS A 35 23.02 -7.80 10.14
CA LYS A 35 21.57 -7.82 10.21
C LYS A 35 21.09 -8.68 11.35
N GLY A 36 19.87 -8.41 11.78
CA GLY A 36 19.18 -9.17 12.82
C GLY A 36 17.84 -8.52 13.11
N GLY A 37 17.27 -8.83 14.28
CA GLY A 37 16.04 -8.19 14.71
C GLY A 37 15.59 -8.63 16.09
N GLU A 38 14.46 -8.10 16.53
CA GLU A 38 13.92 -8.30 17.87
C GLU A 38 12.39 -8.45 17.80
N ILE A 39 11.81 -9.21 18.73
CA ILE A 39 10.36 -9.29 18.91
C ILE A 39 9.92 -8.14 19.81
N ASP A 40 8.73 -7.59 19.57
CA ASP A 40 8.11 -6.51 20.35
C ASP A 40 9.01 -5.27 20.49
N THR A 41 9.36 -4.69 19.35
CA THR A 41 10.23 -3.52 19.26
C THR A 41 9.61 -2.44 18.36
N THR A 42 10.27 -1.29 18.22
CA THR A 42 9.77 -0.16 17.43
C THR A 42 10.72 0.17 16.29
N ASN A 43 10.24 0.91 15.29
CA ASN A 43 11.09 1.36 14.17
C ASN A 43 12.33 2.11 14.68
N ASN A 44 12.12 3.10 15.56
CA ASN A 44 13.19 3.90 16.14
C ASN A 44 14.21 3.08 16.95
N ARG A 45 13.78 1.96 17.56
CA ARG A 45 14.72 1.04 18.24
C ARG A 45 15.56 0.29 17.23
N MET A 46 14.96 -0.24 16.17
CA MET A 46 15.69 -1.00 15.16
C MET A 46 16.67 -0.12 14.37
N GLU A 47 16.28 1.10 14.04
CA GLU A 47 17.16 2.08 13.39
C GLU A 47 18.41 2.38 14.25
N LEU A 48 18.21 2.62 15.56
CA LEU A 48 19.33 2.86 16.48
C LEU A 48 20.15 1.60 16.75
N LYS A 49 19.49 0.43 16.80
CA LYS A 49 20.16 -0.87 16.96
C LYS A 49 21.09 -1.17 15.79
N ALA A 50 20.66 -0.87 14.55
CA ALA A 50 21.51 -1.00 13.37
C ALA A 50 22.82 -0.24 13.52
N VAL A 51 22.75 1.02 13.99
CA VAL A 51 23.95 1.83 14.25
C VAL A 51 24.86 1.17 15.28
N ILE A 52 24.31 0.76 16.43
CA ILE A 52 25.05 0.16 17.55
C ILE A 52 25.76 -1.12 17.10
N GLU A 53 25.07 -2.02 16.41
CA GLU A 53 25.63 -3.28 15.93
C GLU A 53 26.70 -3.05 14.85
N GLY A 54 26.54 -2.00 14.03
CA GLY A 54 27.58 -1.50 13.15
C GLY A 54 28.83 -1.06 13.91
N LEU A 55 28.69 -0.23 14.96
CA LEU A 55 29.81 0.26 15.76
C LEU A 55 30.54 -0.85 16.52
N LYS A 56 29.83 -1.84 17.07
CA LYS A 56 30.45 -3.01 17.74
C LYS A 56 31.43 -3.78 16.86
N ASN A 57 31.27 -3.69 15.54
CA ASN A 57 32.13 -4.37 14.57
C ASN A 57 33.38 -3.56 14.18
N ILE A 58 33.57 -2.37 14.75
CA ILE A 58 34.74 -1.51 14.52
C ILE A 58 35.67 -1.62 15.73
N LYS A 59 36.85 -2.20 15.51
CA LYS A 59 37.77 -2.59 16.60
C LYS A 59 38.79 -1.53 17.00
N GLU A 60 38.90 -0.44 16.26
CA GLU A 60 39.91 0.59 16.45
C GLU A 60 39.31 2.00 16.24
N PRO A 61 39.91 3.06 16.79
CA PRO A 61 39.45 4.43 16.59
C PRO A 61 39.35 4.82 15.11
N CYS A 62 38.17 5.33 14.72
CA CYS A 62 37.79 5.58 13.33
C CYS A 62 37.01 6.89 13.22
N LYS A 63 37.06 7.50 12.03
CA LYS A 63 36.14 8.58 11.63
C LYS A 63 34.98 7.92 10.91
N ILE A 64 33.79 8.01 11.49
CA ILE A 64 32.62 7.26 11.04
C ILE A 64 31.59 8.24 10.51
N GLU A 65 31.18 8.03 9.27
CA GLU A 65 30.04 8.69 8.67
C GLU A 65 28.86 7.73 8.65
N ILE A 66 27.83 8.03 9.45
CA ILE A 66 26.61 7.24 9.53
C ILE A 66 25.61 7.82 8.53
N ILE A 67 25.03 6.98 7.67
CA ILE A 67 24.02 7.37 6.70
C ILE A 67 22.72 6.63 7.03
N SER A 68 21.66 7.40 7.26
CA SER A 68 20.34 6.89 7.62
C SER A 68 19.26 7.88 7.19
N ASP A 69 18.05 7.40 6.92
CA ASP A 69 16.86 8.23 6.72
C ASP A 69 16.06 8.46 8.01
N SER A 70 16.52 7.90 9.13
CA SER A 70 15.96 8.19 10.45
C SER A 70 16.38 9.57 10.93
N GLY A 71 15.45 10.52 10.86
CA GLY A 71 15.62 11.83 11.48
C GLY A 71 15.85 11.72 13.00
N TYR A 72 15.30 10.69 13.65
CA TYR A 72 15.51 10.44 15.07
C TYR A 72 16.96 10.09 15.39
N VAL A 73 17.56 9.15 14.64
CA VAL A 73 18.96 8.76 14.79
C VAL A 73 19.89 9.92 14.42
N CYS A 74 19.70 10.55 13.25
CA CYS A 74 20.61 11.58 12.77
C CYS A 74 20.62 12.83 13.67
N ASN A 75 19.44 13.30 14.13
CA ASN A 75 19.39 14.43 15.06
C ASN A 75 19.83 14.01 16.47
N GLY A 76 19.56 12.77 16.88
CA GLY A 76 20.05 12.21 18.14
C GLY A 76 21.57 12.33 18.24
N ILE A 77 22.28 11.79 17.25
CA ILE A 77 23.74 11.80 17.19
C ILE A 77 24.30 13.22 17.07
N ASN A 78 23.75 14.03 16.16
CA ASN A 78 24.38 15.31 15.82
C ASN A 78 23.99 16.47 16.74
N LYS A 79 22.82 16.42 17.39
CA LYS A 79 22.22 17.60 18.06
C LYS A 79 21.78 17.34 19.50
N TRP A 80 21.30 16.14 19.81
CA TRP A 80 20.58 15.92 21.07
C TRP A 80 21.38 15.16 22.12
N LEU A 81 22.34 14.31 21.71
CA LEU A 81 23.05 13.38 22.58
C LEU A 81 23.72 14.06 23.78
N GLU A 82 24.47 15.14 23.56
CA GLU A 82 25.17 15.86 24.65
C GLU A 82 24.19 16.40 25.71
N ASN A 83 23.07 16.98 25.25
CA ASN A 83 22.03 17.46 26.16
C ASN A 83 21.31 16.32 26.91
N TRP A 84 21.16 15.16 26.27
CA TRP A 84 20.59 13.98 26.92
C TRP A 84 21.52 13.41 27.99
N LYS A 85 22.84 13.39 27.75
CA LYS A 85 23.85 12.96 28.73
C LYS A 85 23.82 13.81 29.99
N LEU A 86 23.76 15.14 29.83
CA LEU A 86 23.65 16.08 30.97
C LEU A 86 22.40 15.85 31.83
N LYS A 87 21.33 15.30 31.24
CA LYS A 87 20.06 15.01 31.92
C LYS A 87 19.91 13.54 32.30
N ASP A 88 20.99 12.76 32.22
CA ASP A 88 20.99 11.29 32.40
C ASP A 88 19.85 10.60 31.63
N PHE A 89 19.66 11.02 30.38
CA PHE A 89 18.67 10.49 29.45
C PHE A 89 17.22 10.50 29.98
N LYS A 90 16.90 11.34 30.99
CA LYS A 90 15.54 11.47 31.53
C LYS A 90 14.57 11.95 30.44
N LYS A 91 13.45 11.23 30.31
CA LYS A 91 12.38 11.48 29.31
C LYS A 91 12.85 11.36 27.85
N VAL A 92 13.94 10.65 27.58
CA VAL A 92 14.41 10.30 26.23
C VAL A 92 13.80 8.95 25.84
N LYS A 93 13.40 8.78 24.58
CA LYS A 93 12.97 7.47 24.06
C LYS A 93 14.20 6.57 23.92
N ASN A 94 14.07 5.26 24.16
CA ASN A 94 15.16 4.29 24.02
C ASN A 94 16.47 4.68 24.74
N PRO A 95 16.42 5.12 26.02
CA PRO A 95 17.59 5.61 26.74
C PRO A 95 18.65 4.53 26.96
N ASP A 96 18.22 3.26 27.00
CA ASP A 96 19.07 2.08 27.03
C ASP A 96 20.00 1.99 25.82
N LEU A 97 19.45 2.10 24.61
CA LEU A 97 20.23 2.06 23.37
C LEU A 97 21.10 3.30 23.21
N TRP A 98 20.65 4.48 23.64
CA TRP A 98 21.47 5.68 23.57
C TRP A 98 22.67 5.65 24.51
N ARG A 99 22.54 5.05 25.71
CA ARG A 99 23.68 4.83 26.60
C ARG A 99 24.69 3.85 26.01
N GLU A 100 24.20 2.80 25.36
CA GLU A 100 25.06 1.85 24.64
C GLU A 100 25.78 2.50 23.46
N PHE A 101 25.07 3.29 22.65
CA PHE A 101 25.65 4.10 21.59
C PHE A 101 26.71 5.06 22.13
N ASP A 102 26.42 5.80 23.21
CA ASP A 102 27.35 6.78 23.80
C ASP A 102 28.66 6.10 24.19
N ALA A 103 28.59 4.96 24.91
CA ALA A 103 29.76 4.19 25.31
C ALA A 103 30.62 3.73 24.12
N LEU A 104 29.99 3.24 23.04
CA LEU A 104 30.70 2.84 21.82
C LEU A 104 31.27 4.05 21.06
N SER A 105 30.56 5.18 21.08
CA SER A 105 30.93 6.38 20.33
C SER A 105 32.17 7.08 20.86
N GLN A 106 32.51 6.94 22.15
CA GLN A 106 33.63 7.66 22.79
C GLN A 106 34.97 7.47 22.09
N ASN A 107 35.19 6.31 21.45
CA ASN A 107 36.45 5.98 20.78
C ASN A 107 36.47 6.37 19.28
N HIS A 108 35.42 7.03 18.78
CA HIS A 108 35.25 7.35 17.37
C HIS A 108 34.88 8.83 17.15
N SER A 109 35.29 9.39 16.01
CA SER A 109 34.75 10.65 15.54
C SER A 109 33.55 10.36 14.64
N ILE A 110 32.34 10.54 15.18
CA ILE A 110 31.09 10.17 14.50
C ILE A 110 30.37 11.41 13.98
N LYS A 111 29.84 11.31 12.75
CA LYS A 111 28.87 12.25 12.19
C LYS A 111 27.76 11.47 11.51
N ALA A 112 26.50 11.87 11.70
CA ALA A 112 25.37 11.31 10.97
C ALA A 112 24.96 12.23 9.80
N THR A 113 24.67 11.66 8.65
CA THR A 113 24.16 12.33 7.46
C THR A 113 22.77 11.78 7.18
N TRP A 114 21.76 12.65 7.27
CA TRP A 114 20.40 12.27 6.94
C TRP A 114 20.22 12.20 5.43
N VAL A 115 19.64 11.11 4.95
CA VAL A 115 19.24 10.95 3.55
C VAL A 115 17.73 10.78 3.46
N ARG A 116 17.13 11.12 2.32
CA ARG A 116 15.72 10.85 2.12
C ARG A 116 15.53 9.37 1.77
N GLY A 117 14.66 8.67 2.51
CA GLY A 117 14.26 7.30 2.19
C GLY A 117 13.62 7.19 0.80
N HIS A 118 13.80 6.04 0.14
CA HIS A 118 13.22 5.72 -1.18
C HIS A 118 13.50 6.74 -2.30
N ASN A 119 14.71 7.32 -2.32
CA ASN A 119 15.09 8.37 -3.26
C ASN A 119 16.37 8.06 -4.05
N GLY A 120 16.69 6.77 -4.24
CA GLY A 120 17.80 6.30 -5.06
C GLY A 120 19.15 6.20 -4.35
N HIS A 121 19.21 6.34 -3.02
CA HIS A 121 20.43 6.03 -2.28
C HIS A 121 20.56 4.51 -2.11
N LYS A 122 21.26 3.88 -3.06
CA LYS A 122 21.37 2.42 -3.21
C LYS A 122 21.63 1.67 -1.91
N GLU A 123 22.62 2.07 -1.11
CA GLU A 123 22.99 1.36 0.11
C GLU A 123 21.95 1.53 1.24
N ASN A 124 21.28 2.67 1.32
CA ASN A 124 20.21 2.90 2.30
C ASN A 124 18.97 2.07 1.94
N GLU A 125 18.62 2.02 0.65
CA GLU A 125 17.52 1.17 0.15
C GLU A 125 17.81 -0.32 0.34
N GLU A 126 19.08 -0.73 0.21
CA GLU A 126 19.49 -2.10 0.53
C GLU A 126 19.32 -2.40 2.03
N CYS A 127 19.67 -1.45 2.91
CA CYS A 127 19.40 -1.57 4.35
C CYS A 127 17.91 -1.71 4.66
N ASP A 128 17.05 -0.86 4.07
CA ASP A 128 15.59 -0.91 4.26
C ASP A 128 15.02 -2.29 3.88
N SER A 129 15.40 -2.79 2.70
CA SER A 129 14.96 -4.09 2.21
C SER A 129 15.38 -5.23 3.15
N ILE A 130 16.65 -5.24 3.57
CA ILE A 130 17.17 -6.28 4.47
C ILE A 130 16.51 -6.19 5.85
N ALA A 131 16.31 -4.99 6.38
CA ALA A 131 15.63 -4.79 7.66
C ALA A 131 14.19 -5.31 7.62
N ARG A 132 13.43 -5.03 6.55
CA ARG A 132 12.07 -5.57 6.35
C ARG A 132 12.05 -7.09 6.21
N GLU A 133 13.03 -7.66 5.52
CA GLU A 133 13.17 -9.11 5.41
C GLU A 133 13.43 -9.78 6.77
N GLU A 134 14.33 -9.23 7.59
CA GLU A 134 14.63 -9.79 8.90
C GLU A 134 13.44 -9.66 9.86
N ALA A 135 12.72 -8.53 9.84
CA ALA A 135 11.48 -8.35 10.59
C ALA A 135 10.44 -9.43 10.25
N SER A 136 10.30 -9.71 8.95
CA SER A 136 9.41 -10.76 8.43
C SER A 136 9.87 -12.16 8.85
N LYS A 137 11.18 -12.44 8.81
CA LYS A 137 11.75 -13.72 9.24
C LYS A 137 11.49 -13.98 10.72
N ILE A 138 11.66 -12.96 11.57
CA ILE A 138 11.44 -13.09 13.02
C ILE A 138 9.96 -13.26 13.33
N LYS A 139 9.08 -12.51 12.67
CA LYS A 139 7.63 -12.75 12.75
C LYS A 139 7.32 -14.22 12.44
N ASN A 140 7.84 -14.72 11.33
CA ASN A 140 7.58 -16.11 10.90
C ASN A 140 8.25 -17.15 11.81
N ALA A 141 9.37 -16.84 12.46
CA ALA A 141 10.04 -17.74 13.39
C ALA A 141 9.36 -17.77 14.76
N SER A 142 8.99 -16.61 15.31
CA SER A 142 8.25 -16.48 16.57
C SER A 142 6.92 -17.22 16.53
N LEU A 143 6.19 -17.10 15.41
CA LEU A 143 4.93 -17.83 15.21
C LEU A 143 5.15 -19.35 15.14
N LYS A 144 6.31 -19.82 14.65
CA LYS A 144 6.67 -21.25 14.63
C LYS A 144 7.04 -21.80 16.00
N ASP A 145 7.73 -21.02 16.84
CA ASP A 145 8.19 -21.46 18.16
C ASP A 145 7.04 -21.47 19.19
N GLU A 146 6.15 -20.47 19.14
CA GLU A 146 4.92 -20.44 19.93
C GLU A 146 4.04 -21.66 19.59
N TYR A 147 3.96 -22.04 18.31
CA TYR A 147 3.24 -23.22 17.85
C TYR A 147 3.91 -24.56 18.21
N LYS A 148 5.25 -24.68 18.14
CA LYS A 148 5.99 -25.88 18.60
C LYS A 148 5.80 -26.17 20.09
N SER A 149 5.63 -25.13 20.90
CA SER A 149 5.30 -25.29 22.32
C SER A 149 3.88 -25.82 22.54
N LEU A 150 2.98 -25.59 21.58
CA LEU A 150 1.56 -25.98 21.60
C LEU A 150 1.29 -27.34 20.94
N THR A 151 2.16 -27.82 20.04
CA THR A 151 1.93 -29.08 19.31
C THR A 151 3.14 -30.02 19.37
N LYS A 152 3.23 -30.81 20.44
CA LYS A 152 3.92 -32.11 20.40
C LYS A 152 2.97 -33.15 19.80
N GLN A 153 2.93 -33.28 18.47
CA GLN A 153 2.81 -34.55 17.75
C GLN A 153 2.70 -34.32 16.23
N ASP A 154 3.48 -35.15 15.54
CA ASP A 154 3.38 -35.59 14.16
C ASP A 154 3.72 -34.65 13.00
N SER A 155 4.69 -35.15 12.23
CA SER A 155 5.40 -34.54 11.12
C SER A 155 4.69 -34.81 9.80
N ASN A 156 3.77 -33.92 9.40
CA ASN A 156 3.39 -33.71 7.99
C ASN A 156 2.79 -32.31 7.71
N THR A 157 3.01 -31.35 8.62
CA THR A 157 2.17 -30.16 8.79
C THR A 157 2.67 -28.91 8.04
N ALA A 158 3.90 -28.88 7.53
CA ALA A 158 4.57 -27.63 7.13
C ALA A 158 3.91 -26.85 5.96
N ILE A 159 3.13 -27.52 5.10
CA ILE A 159 2.42 -26.86 3.98
C ILE A 159 1.01 -26.38 4.40
N TYR A 160 0.36 -27.05 5.35
CA TYR A 160 -0.97 -26.70 5.85
C TYR A 160 -0.95 -25.63 6.96
N THR A 161 0.15 -25.51 7.72
CA THR A 161 0.20 -24.64 8.91
C THR A 161 0.33 -23.15 8.55
N ASN A 162 1.02 -22.80 7.45
CA ASN A 162 1.15 -21.40 7.01
C ASN A 162 -0.18 -20.75 6.58
N ASN A 163 -1.18 -21.55 6.19
CA ASN A 163 -2.45 -21.02 5.70
C ASN A 163 -3.41 -20.66 6.85
N ILE A 164 -3.36 -21.34 7.99
CA ILE A 164 -4.33 -21.14 9.08
C ILE A 164 -4.15 -19.77 9.77
N ASP A 165 -2.91 -19.36 10.06
CA ASP A 165 -2.61 -18.08 10.72
C ASP A 165 -2.95 -16.86 9.84
N VAL A 166 -2.72 -16.99 8.53
CA VAL A 166 -3.02 -15.97 7.51
C VAL A 166 -4.53 -15.74 7.43
N LEU A 167 -5.33 -16.81 7.47
CA LEU A 167 -6.79 -16.75 7.42
C LEU A 167 -7.38 -16.12 8.69
N GLU A 168 -6.80 -16.38 9.87
CA GLU A 168 -7.28 -15.74 11.11
C GLU A 168 -6.94 -14.25 11.17
N SER A 169 -5.74 -13.86 10.75
CA SER A 169 -5.36 -12.45 10.64
C SER A 169 -6.29 -11.71 9.67
N PHE A 170 -6.60 -12.33 8.53
CA PHE A 170 -7.48 -11.72 7.54
C PHE A 170 -8.90 -11.50 8.07
N GLN A 171 -9.47 -12.51 8.74
CA GLN A 171 -10.81 -12.41 9.34
C GLN A 171 -10.92 -11.28 10.37
N LYS A 172 -9.86 -11.09 11.19
CA LYS A 172 -9.78 -9.95 12.12
C LYS A 172 -9.77 -8.61 11.38
N ASN A 173 -8.99 -8.53 10.29
CA ASN A 173 -8.87 -7.31 9.48
C ASN A 173 -10.21 -6.90 8.83
N ILE A 174 -10.95 -7.85 8.25
CA ILE A 174 -12.28 -7.58 7.67
C ILE A 174 -13.41 -7.59 8.71
N LYS A 175 -13.10 -7.85 9.99
CA LYS A 175 -14.05 -7.97 11.10
C LYS A 175 -15.21 -8.94 10.81
N TYR A 176 -14.92 -10.01 10.08
CA TYR A 176 -15.85 -11.08 9.75
C TYR A 176 -15.18 -12.43 9.97
N PHE A 177 -15.80 -13.28 10.79
CA PHE A 177 -15.33 -14.62 11.09
C PHE A 177 -16.20 -15.62 10.34
N PHE A 178 -15.58 -16.38 9.44
CA PHE A 178 -16.24 -17.40 8.64
C PHE A 178 -16.62 -18.60 9.51
N LYS A 179 -17.82 -19.14 9.29
CA LYS A 179 -18.21 -20.43 9.85
C LYS A 179 -17.51 -21.55 9.11
N ASP A 180 -17.47 -21.47 7.77
CA ASP A 180 -16.70 -22.36 6.92
C ASP A 180 -15.40 -21.69 6.42
N LYS A 181 -14.29 -22.05 7.07
CA LYS A 181 -12.95 -21.56 6.71
C LYS A 181 -12.53 -21.99 5.28
N ASN A 182 -13.14 -23.03 4.71
CA ASN A 182 -12.84 -23.45 3.34
C ASN A 182 -13.36 -22.46 2.31
N LEU A 183 -14.51 -21.80 2.58
CA LEU A 183 -15.04 -20.76 1.69
C LEU A 183 -14.09 -19.57 1.61
N LEU A 184 -13.54 -19.13 2.74
CA LEU A 184 -12.53 -18.08 2.76
C LEU A 184 -11.26 -18.51 2.02
N THR A 185 -10.78 -19.72 2.28
CA THR A 185 -9.60 -20.25 1.60
C THR A 185 -9.80 -20.28 0.08
N LEU A 186 -10.96 -20.74 -0.37
CA LEU A 186 -11.32 -20.76 -1.79
C LEU A 186 -11.37 -19.36 -2.39
N ALA A 187 -11.97 -18.38 -1.70
CA ALA A 187 -12.04 -16.99 -2.14
C ALA A 187 -10.65 -16.35 -2.33
N LEU A 188 -9.69 -16.71 -1.46
CA LEU A 188 -8.32 -16.22 -1.52
C LEU A 188 -7.43 -16.99 -2.49
N THR A 189 -7.91 -18.09 -3.09
CA THR A 189 -7.11 -18.94 -3.98
C THR A 189 -7.27 -18.54 -5.44
N HIS A 190 -6.21 -17.97 -6.02
CA HIS A 190 -6.17 -17.63 -7.44
C HIS A 190 -5.84 -18.86 -8.29
N LYS A 191 -6.34 -18.91 -9.54
CA LYS A 191 -6.12 -20.02 -10.48
C LYS A 191 -4.66 -20.37 -10.76
N SER A 192 -3.74 -19.40 -10.57
CA SER A 192 -2.30 -19.68 -10.70
C SER A 192 -1.78 -20.65 -9.62
N TYR A 193 -2.42 -20.66 -8.45
CA TYR A 193 -2.04 -21.48 -7.31
C TYR A 193 -2.67 -22.87 -7.42
N ASP A 194 -3.98 -22.94 -7.67
CA ASP A 194 -4.70 -24.18 -7.97
C ASP A 194 -5.65 -23.94 -9.17
N LYS A 195 -5.46 -24.70 -10.24
CA LYS A 195 -6.26 -24.55 -11.46
C LYS A 195 -7.72 -25.05 -11.29
N LYS A 196 -7.95 -25.99 -10.39
CA LYS A 196 -9.27 -26.64 -10.21
C LYS A 196 -10.07 -26.02 -9.06
N ASN A 197 -9.41 -25.74 -7.94
CA ASN A 197 -10.07 -25.20 -6.74
C ASN A 197 -9.63 -23.75 -6.54
N ASN A 198 -10.29 -22.85 -7.26
CA ASN A 198 -10.00 -21.42 -7.22
C ASN A 198 -11.26 -20.58 -7.04
N ASN A 199 -11.03 -19.27 -6.95
CA ASN A 199 -12.03 -18.28 -6.66
C ASN A 199 -12.96 -17.88 -7.84
N GLU A 200 -12.75 -18.36 -9.07
CA GLU A 200 -13.50 -17.89 -10.26
C GLU A 200 -15.02 -18.14 -10.16
N ARG A 201 -15.46 -19.20 -9.49
CA ARG A 201 -16.90 -19.45 -9.26
C ARG A 201 -17.50 -18.53 -8.19
N LEU A 202 -16.69 -18.17 -7.19
CA LEU A 202 -17.10 -17.23 -6.16
C LEU A 202 -17.10 -15.80 -6.70
N GLU A 203 -16.15 -15.47 -7.58
CA GLU A 203 -16.09 -14.23 -8.35
C GLU A 203 -17.40 -14.02 -9.12
N PHE A 204 -17.80 -15.00 -9.93
CA PHE A 204 -19.06 -14.97 -10.67
C PHE A 204 -20.29 -14.69 -9.79
N LEU A 205 -20.38 -15.33 -8.63
CA LEU A 205 -21.48 -15.10 -7.68
C LEU A 205 -21.37 -13.73 -7.01
N GLY A 206 -20.15 -13.35 -6.64
CA GLY A 206 -19.82 -12.12 -5.94
C GLY A 206 -20.13 -10.87 -6.76
N ASP A 207 -19.89 -10.91 -8.07
CA ASP A 207 -20.26 -9.86 -9.02
C ASP A 207 -21.75 -9.54 -8.94
N ALA A 208 -22.63 -10.55 -9.09
CA ALA A 208 -24.08 -10.36 -8.97
C ALA A 208 -24.52 -9.86 -7.59
N VAL A 209 -23.86 -10.31 -6.51
CA VAL A 209 -24.14 -9.84 -5.14
C VAL A 209 -23.73 -8.37 -4.99
N LEU A 210 -22.55 -8.00 -5.48
CA LEU A 210 -22.04 -6.63 -5.43
C LEU A 210 -22.90 -5.68 -6.25
N ASP A 211 -23.35 -6.10 -7.43
CA ASP A 211 -24.28 -5.33 -8.28
C ASP A 211 -25.56 -4.96 -7.54
N LEU A 212 -26.16 -5.94 -6.84
CA LEU A 212 -27.33 -5.72 -6.01
C LEU A 212 -27.02 -4.77 -4.85
N LEU A 213 -25.95 -5.04 -4.09
CA LEU A 213 -25.61 -4.28 -2.89
C LEU A 213 -25.26 -2.82 -3.21
N VAL A 214 -24.49 -2.58 -4.27
CA VAL A 214 -24.13 -1.23 -4.72
C VAL A 214 -25.36 -0.52 -5.28
N GLY A 215 -26.19 -1.20 -6.07
CA GLY A 215 -27.47 -0.64 -6.53
C GLY A 215 -28.38 -0.21 -5.37
N GLU A 216 -28.55 -1.08 -4.37
CA GLU A 216 -29.29 -0.78 -3.14
C GLU A 216 -28.69 0.41 -2.39
N TYR A 217 -27.36 0.46 -2.30
CA TYR A 217 -26.62 1.50 -1.59
C TYR A 217 -26.85 2.88 -2.21
N VAL A 218 -26.65 3.00 -3.53
CA VAL A 218 -26.82 4.26 -4.26
C VAL A 218 -28.28 4.72 -4.22
N PHE A 219 -29.23 3.80 -4.43
CA PHE A 219 -30.67 4.09 -4.35
C PHE A 219 -31.05 4.70 -2.98
N LYS A 220 -30.52 4.16 -1.88
CA LYS A 220 -30.79 4.66 -0.53
C LYS A 220 -30.08 5.98 -0.22
N LYS A 221 -28.86 6.17 -0.73
CA LYS A 221 -28.07 7.38 -0.49
C LYS A 221 -28.55 8.58 -1.26
N LEU A 222 -29.11 8.38 -2.46
CA LEU A 222 -29.50 9.45 -3.37
C LEU A 222 -31.00 9.34 -3.73
N PRO A 223 -31.91 9.55 -2.76
CA PRO A 223 -33.35 9.36 -2.97
C PRO A 223 -33.99 10.38 -3.93
N LYS A 224 -33.23 11.39 -4.38
CA LYS A 224 -33.69 12.44 -5.30
C LYS A 224 -33.14 12.31 -6.72
N SER A 225 -32.21 11.38 -6.95
CA SER A 225 -31.63 11.14 -8.28
C SER A 225 -32.59 10.31 -9.15
N ASP A 226 -32.56 10.54 -10.45
CA ASP A 226 -33.33 9.75 -11.40
C ASP A 226 -32.66 8.40 -11.71
N GLU A 227 -33.38 7.51 -12.41
CA GLU A 227 -32.88 6.18 -12.75
C GLU A 227 -31.59 6.22 -13.58
N GLY A 228 -31.48 7.17 -14.50
CA GLY A 228 -30.31 7.31 -15.38
C GLY A 228 -29.06 7.61 -14.59
N ASP A 229 -29.15 8.58 -13.68
CA ASP A 229 -28.09 8.98 -12.74
C ASP A 229 -27.70 7.83 -11.80
N LEU A 230 -28.68 7.10 -11.27
CA LEU A 230 -28.43 5.94 -10.40
C LEU A 230 -27.73 4.80 -11.14
N THR A 231 -28.14 4.48 -12.36
CA THR A 231 -27.50 3.47 -13.23
C THR A 231 -26.07 3.85 -13.55
N LYS A 232 -25.85 5.12 -13.90
CA LYS A 232 -24.56 5.75 -14.14
C LYS A 232 -23.62 5.62 -12.93
N LEU A 233 -24.11 5.96 -11.73
CA LEU A 233 -23.34 5.85 -10.48
C LEU A 233 -23.02 4.41 -10.10
N ARG A 234 -23.98 3.50 -10.27
CA ARG A 234 -23.73 2.08 -10.02
C ARG A 234 -22.59 1.58 -10.90
N ALA A 235 -22.59 1.89 -12.20
CA ALA A 235 -21.52 1.46 -13.12
C ALA A 235 -20.14 2.05 -12.76
N SER A 236 -20.09 3.26 -12.19
CA SER A 236 -18.82 3.87 -11.74
C SER A 236 -18.28 3.24 -10.45
N MET A 237 -19.14 2.60 -9.66
CA MET A 237 -18.79 1.92 -8.41
C MET A 237 -18.59 0.41 -8.59
N VAL A 238 -19.29 -0.22 -9.54
CA VAL A 238 -19.16 -1.64 -9.91
C VAL A 238 -18.26 -1.76 -11.14
N ASN A 239 -16.95 -1.74 -10.93
CA ASN A 239 -15.95 -2.00 -11.97
C ASN A 239 -14.58 -2.36 -11.35
N GLU A 240 -13.68 -2.86 -12.19
CA GLU A 240 -12.33 -3.31 -11.78
C GLU A 240 -11.57 -2.25 -10.98
N SER A 241 -11.61 -0.98 -11.39
CA SER A 241 -10.87 0.09 -10.71
C SER A 241 -11.42 0.33 -9.30
N SER A 242 -12.74 0.35 -9.16
CA SER A 242 -13.42 0.56 -7.89
C SER A 242 -13.22 -0.63 -6.94
N PHE A 243 -13.38 -1.86 -7.42
CA PHE A 243 -13.15 -3.06 -6.60
C PHE A 243 -11.69 -3.25 -6.22
N THR A 244 -10.75 -2.88 -7.10
CA THR A 244 -9.32 -2.83 -6.75
C THR A 244 -9.06 -1.90 -5.57
N LYS A 245 -9.69 -0.71 -5.52
CA LYS A 245 -9.53 0.22 -4.39
C LYS A 245 -10.08 -0.37 -3.09
N LEU A 246 -11.24 -1.01 -3.14
CA LEU A 246 -11.84 -1.68 -1.97
C LEU A 246 -10.95 -2.83 -1.49
N ALA A 247 -10.40 -3.63 -2.41
CA ALA A 247 -9.46 -4.70 -2.10
C ALA A 247 -8.18 -4.17 -1.41
N LEU A 248 -7.63 -3.06 -1.91
CA LEU A 248 -6.45 -2.41 -1.32
C LEU A 248 -6.75 -1.85 0.07
N ALA A 249 -7.95 -1.29 0.29
CA ALA A 249 -8.34 -0.74 1.60
C ALA A 249 -8.30 -1.78 2.73
N ILE A 250 -8.47 -3.06 2.40
CA ILE A 250 -8.36 -4.19 3.34
C ILE A 250 -7.06 -4.99 3.15
N ASN A 251 -6.08 -4.50 2.40
CA ASN A 251 -4.83 -5.20 2.11
C ASN A 251 -5.04 -6.62 1.56
N LEU A 252 -6.09 -6.85 0.75
CA LEU A 252 -6.50 -8.19 0.29
C LEU A 252 -5.36 -8.94 -0.41
N GLY A 253 -4.54 -8.21 -1.18
CA GLY A 253 -3.41 -8.74 -1.92
C GLY A 253 -2.41 -9.53 -1.08
N ASP A 254 -2.23 -9.18 0.20
CA ASP A 254 -1.28 -9.84 1.11
C ASP A 254 -1.73 -11.25 1.51
N TYR A 255 -3.04 -11.52 1.43
CA TYR A 255 -3.66 -12.76 1.89
C TYR A 255 -3.93 -13.75 0.76
N LEU A 256 -3.72 -13.36 -0.50
CA LEU A 256 -3.96 -14.24 -1.65
C LEU A 256 -2.99 -15.42 -1.72
N PHE A 257 -3.53 -16.59 -2.03
CA PHE A 257 -2.76 -17.75 -2.47
C PHE A 257 -2.56 -17.66 -3.98
N ILE A 258 -1.36 -17.22 -4.38
CA ILE A 258 -0.91 -17.08 -5.77
C ILE A 258 0.42 -17.81 -5.97
N SER A 259 0.73 -18.23 -7.19
CA SER A 259 1.99 -18.95 -7.46
C SER A 259 3.21 -18.03 -7.36
N ASN A 260 4.39 -18.61 -7.14
CA ASN A 260 5.65 -17.86 -7.14
C ASN A 260 5.92 -17.12 -8.46
N ALA A 261 5.43 -17.66 -9.59
CA ALA A 261 5.53 -16.99 -10.88
C ALA A 261 4.66 -15.73 -10.92
N GLU A 262 3.43 -15.82 -10.42
CA GLU A 262 2.51 -14.68 -10.36
C GLU A 262 2.99 -13.61 -9.36
N ILE A 263 3.60 -14.02 -8.24
CA ILE A 263 4.24 -13.09 -7.29
C ILE A 263 5.34 -12.27 -7.97
N ARG A 264 6.22 -12.91 -8.76
CA ARG A 264 7.30 -12.22 -9.49
C ARG A 264 6.78 -11.20 -10.51
N ASN A 265 5.58 -11.42 -11.03
CA ASN A 265 4.89 -10.50 -11.94
C ASN A 265 4.04 -9.45 -11.19
N ASN A 266 4.30 -9.24 -9.90
CA ASN A 266 3.59 -8.29 -9.04
C ASN A 266 2.09 -8.60 -8.89
N GLY A 267 1.72 -9.89 -8.96
CA GLY A 267 0.32 -10.33 -8.95
C GLY A 267 -0.50 -9.86 -7.75
N ARG A 268 0.11 -9.71 -6.56
CA ARG A 268 -0.57 -9.21 -5.35
C ARG A 268 -1.12 -7.78 -5.50
N ASN A 269 -0.57 -7.00 -6.43
CA ASN A 269 -0.94 -5.61 -6.66
C ASN A 269 -1.63 -5.41 -8.02
N LYS A 270 -1.90 -6.49 -8.76
CA LYS A 270 -2.47 -6.41 -10.10
C LYS A 270 -3.97 -6.12 -10.01
N PRO A 271 -4.49 -5.06 -10.67
CA PRO A 271 -5.90 -4.67 -10.56
C PRO A 271 -6.88 -5.81 -10.84
N SER A 272 -6.69 -6.54 -11.94
CA SER A 272 -7.57 -7.65 -12.29
C SER A 272 -7.60 -8.77 -11.25
N ILE A 273 -6.47 -9.09 -10.60
CA ILE A 273 -6.44 -10.14 -9.55
C ILE A 273 -7.13 -9.64 -8.28
N LEU A 274 -6.89 -8.39 -7.90
CA LEU A 274 -7.47 -7.79 -6.71
C LEU A 274 -8.99 -7.60 -6.84
N SER A 275 -9.47 -7.14 -7.99
CA SER A 275 -10.90 -7.01 -8.29
C SER A 275 -11.62 -8.35 -8.17
N ASN A 276 -11.13 -9.36 -8.90
CA ASN A 276 -11.73 -10.69 -8.92
C ASN A 276 -11.73 -11.34 -7.53
N ALA A 277 -10.63 -11.18 -6.78
CA ALA A 277 -10.57 -11.70 -5.41
C ALA A 277 -11.51 -10.98 -4.46
N PHE A 278 -11.76 -9.68 -4.67
CA PHE A 278 -12.73 -8.93 -3.87
C PHE A 278 -14.16 -9.37 -4.15
N GLU A 279 -14.53 -9.57 -5.42
CA GLU A 279 -15.82 -10.18 -5.79
C GLU A 279 -15.96 -11.56 -5.13
N ALA A 280 -14.95 -12.42 -5.27
CA ALA A 280 -14.96 -13.74 -4.65
C ALA A 280 -15.09 -13.72 -3.13
N LEU A 281 -14.46 -12.75 -2.45
CA LEU A 281 -14.60 -12.55 -1.02
C LEU A 281 -16.06 -12.25 -0.67
N ILE A 282 -16.70 -11.32 -1.37
CA ILE A 282 -18.11 -10.97 -1.11
C ILE A 282 -19.04 -12.15 -1.42
N GLY A 283 -18.81 -12.87 -2.53
CA GLY A 283 -19.52 -14.10 -2.85
C GLY A 283 -19.40 -15.15 -1.76
N SER A 284 -18.21 -15.31 -1.17
CA SER A 284 -17.99 -16.26 -0.07
C SER A 284 -18.68 -15.86 1.24
N ILE A 285 -18.70 -14.57 1.57
CA ILE A 285 -19.41 -14.05 2.76
C ILE A 285 -20.92 -14.20 2.58
N TYR A 286 -21.42 -13.97 1.36
CA TYR A 286 -22.82 -14.20 1.05
C TYR A 286 -23.23 -15.66 1.28
N LEU A 287 -22.41 -16.62 0.85
CA LEU A 287 -22.68 -18.05 1.09
C LEU A 287 -22.58 -18.44 2.58
N ASP A 288 -21.62 -17.89 3.32
CA ASP A 288 -21.37 -18.24 4.72
C ASP A 288 -22.34 -17.56 5.72
N GLY A 289 -22.62 -16.28 5.48
CA GLY A 289 -23.31 -15.37 6.41
C GLY A 289 -24.58 -14.72 5.86
N GLY A 290 -24.90 -14.92 4.58
CA GLY A 290 -26.05 -14.31 3.91
C GLY A 290 -25.83 -12.86 3.48
N LEU A 291 -26.83 -12.32 2.77
CA LEU A 291 -26.78 -10.97 2.18
C LEU A 291 -26.52 -9.86 3.21
N GLU A 292 -27.04 -9.99 4.43
CA GLU A 292 -26.85 -8.99 5.49
C GLU A 292 -25.37 -8.81 5.87
N LYS A 293 -24.62 -9.90 6.01
CA LYS A 293 -23.21 -9.85 6.38
C LYS A 293 -22.36 -9.29 5.25
N ALA A 294 -22.67 -9.68 4.01
CA ALA A 294 -22.06 -9.09 2.82
C ALA A 294 -22.35 -7.58 2.76
N ARG A 295 -23.60 -7.15 2.99
CA ARG A 295 -24.00 -5.74 3.00
C ARG A 295 -23.19 -4.92 4.00
N ILE A 296 -23.08 -5.38 5.25
CA ILE A 296 -22.33 -4.66 6.30
C ILE A 296 -20.88 -4.42 5.88
N LEU A 297 -20.19 -5.45 5.37
CA LEU A 297 -18.80 -5.28 4.94
C LEU A 297 -18.71 -4.34 3.73
N SER A 298 -19.51 -4.58 2.68
CA SER A 298 -19.49 -3.77 1.47
C SER A 298 -19.79 -2.31 1.76
N TYR A 299 -20.83 -2.00 2.55
CA TYR A 299 -21.21 -0.62 2.85
C TYR A 299 -20.14 0.10 3.66
N ASN A 300 -19.58 -0.55 4.68
CA ASN A 300 -18.51 0.04 5.48
C ASN A 300 -17.27 0.38 4.62
N LEU A 301 -16.93 -0.48 3.65
CA LEU A 301 -15.83 -0.23 2.73
C LEU A 301 -16.14 0.87 1.71
N LEU A 302 -17.37 0.90 1.18
CA LEU A 302 -17.82 1.97 0.30
C LEU A 302 -17.75 3.33 1.00
N GLU A 303 -18.28 3.45 2.22
CA GLU A 303 -18.21 4.69 3.01
C GLU A 303 -16.78 5.09 3.35
N TYR A 304 -15.91 4.11 3.63
CA TYR A 304 -14.50 4.36 3.94
C TYR A 304 -13.73 4.88 2.72
N VAL A 305 -13.94 4.28 1.54
CA VAL A 305 -13.22 4.64 0.31
C VAL A 305 -13.82 5.86 -0.39
N TYR A 306 -15.14 6.05 -0.30
CA TYR A 306 -15.86 7.13 -0.95
C TYR A 306 -16.51 8.04 0.10
N THR A 307 -15.71 8.98 0.62
CA THR A 307 -16.14 9.92 1.67
C THR A 307 -17.26 10.86 1.22
N THR A 308 -17.35 11.14 -0.09
CA THR A 308 -18.44 11.89 -0.72
C THR A 308 -18.94 11.14 -1.95
N ILE A 309 -20.22 10.78 -1.93
CA ILE A 309 -20.89 10.03 -2.99
C ILE A 309 -21.92 10.98 -3.60
N ASP A 310 -21.47 11.74 -4.58
CA ASP A 310 -22.31 12.56 -5.41
C ASP A 310 -21.94 12.36 -6.89
N LEU A 311 -22.84 12.77 -7.79
CA LEU A 311 -22.66 12.64 -9.23
C LEU A 311 -21.38 13.35 -9.69
N ASP A 312 -21.08 14.52 -9.15
CA ASP A 312 -19.94 15.35 -9.55
C ASP A 312 -18.58 14.76 -9.08
N SER A 313 -18.56 14.01 -7.98
CA SER A 313 -17.36 13.41 -7.37
C SER A 313 -17.02 12.02 -7.94
N LEU A 314 -18.03 11.26 -8.36
CA LEU A 314 -17.89 9.88 -8.84
C LEU A 314 -17.90 9.76 -10.36
N PHE A 315 -18.50 10.72 -11.09
CA PHE A 315 -18.36 10.77 -12.54
C PHE A 315 -17.03 11.36 -12.96
N LYS A 316 -16.13 10.50 -13.44
CA LYS A 316 -14.94 10.90 -14.19
C LYS A 316 -15.12 10.82 -15.71
N ASP A 317 -16.33 10.53 -16.19
CA ASP A 317 -16.63 10.60 -17.62
C ASP A 317 -17.20 11.96 -17.99
N TYR A 318 -16.37 12.98 -17.80
CA TYR A 318 -16.69 14.35 -18.17
C TYR A 318 -16.85 14.49 -19.69
N LYS A 319 -16.25 13.62 -20.52
CA LYS A 319 -16.48 13.63 -21.97
C LYS A 319 -17.95 13.37 -22.29
N THR A 320 -18.53 12.32 -21.72
CA THR A 320 -19.94 11.96 -21.96
C THR A 320 -20.88 13.01 -21.36
N LEU A 321 -20.63 13.45 -20.12
CA LEU A 321 -21.43 14.51 -19.49
C LEU A 321 -21.41 15.82 -20.28
N LEU A 322 -20.23 16.24 -20.73
CA LEU A 322 -20.09 17.45 -21.52
C LEU A 322 -20.76 17.30 -22.89
N GLN A 323 -20.65 16.13 -23.53
CA GLN A 323 -21.32 15.88 -24.81
C GLN A 323 -22.85 15.94 -24.66
N GLU A 324 -23.42 15.29 -23.65
CA GLU A 324 -24.87 15.36 -23.37
C GLU A 324 -25.31 16.81 -23.11
N LEU A 325 -24.51 17.58 -22.35
CA LEU A 325 -24.78 18.97 -22.02
C LEU A 325 -24.70 19.89 -23.25
N THR A 326 -23.65 19.80 -24.06
CA THR A 326 -23.50 20.65 -25.26
C THR A 326 -24.51 20.26 -26.34
N GLN A 327 -24.85 18.98 -26.46
CA GLN A 327 -25.87 18.52 -27.39
C GLN A 327 -27.25 19.05 -26.98
N SER A 328 -27.59 19.07 -25.69
CA SER A 328 -28.89 19.56 -25.22
C SER A 328 -29.04 21.08 -25.30
N ILE A 329 -27.97 21.83 -24.98
CA ILE A 329 -28.02 23.30 -24.91
C ILE A 329 -27.80 23.95 -26.29
N CYS A 330 -26.83 23.47 -27.06
CA CYS A 330 -26.41 24.12 -28.31
C CYS A 330 -26.35 23.17 -29.52
N GLY A 331 -26.75 21.91 -29.38
CA GLY A 331 -26.86 20.97 -30.51
C GLY A 331 -25.52 20.55 -31.13
N VAL A 332 -24.40 20.76 -30.42
CA VAL A 332 -23.05 20.47 -30.92
C VAL A 332 -22.34 19.44 -30.05
N ILE A 333 -21.38 18.75 -30.66
CA ILE A 333 -20.47 17.84 -29.96
C ILE A 333 -19.13 18.55 -29.68
N PRO A 334 -18.48 18.32 -28.52
CA PRO A 334 -17.17 18.89 -28.24
C PRO A 334 -16.07 18.24 -29.07
N GLU A 335 -15.16 19.05 -29.63
CA GLU A 335 -14.02 18.59 -30.41
C GLU A 335 -12.74 18.59 -29.57
N TYR A 336 -11.99 17.48 -29.61
CA TYR A 336 -10.72 17.33 -28.90
C TYR A 336 -9.56 17.33 -29.88
N ILE A 337 -8.58 18.23 -29.68
CA ILE A 337 -7.44 18.42 -30.58
C ILE A 337 -6.15 18.17 -29.81
N LEU A 338 -5.27 17.31 -30.34
CA LEU A 338 -3.92 17.12 -29.81
C LEU A 338 -3.08 18.37 -30.13
N VAL A 339 -2.56 19.00 -29.09
CA VAL A 339 -1.70 20.19 -29.22
C VAL A 339 -0.24 19.79 -29.21
N ASP A 340 0.14 18.87 -28.30
CA ASP A 340 1.52 18.44 -28.15
C ASP A 340 1.61 17.03 -27.53
N SER A 341 2.73 16.35 -27.75
CA SER A 341 3.09 15.12 -27.06
C SER A 341 4.59 15.05 -26.81
N SER A 342 4.99 14.83 -25.56
CA SER A 342 6.40 14.85 -25.14
C SER A 342 6.72 13.75 -24.13
N GLY A 343 8.02 13.46 -23.95
CA GLY A 343 8.51 12.44 -23.01
C GLY A 343 8.84 11.08 -23.66
N PRO A 344 9.57 10.21 -22.94
CA PRO A 344 9.96 8.89 -23.42
C PRO A 344 8.75 7.95 -23.49
N ASP A 345 8.80 6.90 -24.34
CA ASP A 345 7.63 6.02 -24.60
C ASP A 345 6.97 5.43 -23.36
N HIS A 346 7.75 5.14 -22.31
CA HIS A 346 7.26 4.59 -21.05
C HIS A 346 6.72 5.66 -20.06
N ASN A 347 6.80 6.95 -20.42
CA ASN A 347 6.32 8.08 -19.62
C ASN A 347 5.94 9.28 -20.50
N LYS A 348 5.14 9.05 -21.54
CA LYS A 348 4.63 10.10 -22.43
C LYS A 348 3.61 10.98 -21.72
N SER A 349 3.63 12.26 -22.04
CA SER A 349 2.63 13.27 -21.67
C SER A 349 1.98 13.80 -22.93
N PHE A 350 0.65 13.92 -22.93
CA PHE A 350 -0.15 14.44 -24.03
C PHE A 350 -0.83 15.71 -23.57
N ILE A 351 -0.85 16.74 -24.42
CA ILE A 351 -1.60 17.97 -24.19
C ILE A 351 -2.73 18.01 -25.20
N MET A 352 -3.96 17.99 -24.70
CA MET A 352 -5.17 18.11 -25.50
C MET A 352 -5.78 19.49 -25.27
N LYS A 353 -6.52 19.99 -26.25
CA LYS A 353 -7.44 21.10 -26.07
C LYS A 353 -8.84 20.71 -26.52
N ILE A 354 -9.85 21.37 -25.96
CA ILE A 354 -11.25 21.16 -26.29
C ILE A 354 -11.88 22.43 -26.85
N ILE A 355 -12.57 22.25 -27.97
CA ILE A 355 -13.31 23.31 -28.67
C ILE A 355 -14.80 22.96 -28.66
N ILE A 356 -15.63 23.91 -28.28
CA ILE A 356 -17.09 23.80 -28.38
C ILE A 356 -17.58 25.01 -29.18
N ASN A 357 -18.26 24.76 -30.30
CA ASN A 357 -18.78 25.80 -31.20
C ASN A 357 -17.70 26.81 -31.64
N GLY A 358 -16.50 26.33 -31.98
CA GLY A 358 -15.38 27.17 -32.42
C GLY A 358 -14.63 27.92 -31.31
N ILE A 359 -15.07 27.82 -30.05
CA ILE A 359 -14.42 28.46 -28.90
C ILE A 359 -13.60 27.43 -28.13
N GLU A 360 -12.35 27.77 -27.79
CA GLU A 360 -11.50 26.94 -26.92
C GLU A 360 -11.93 27.10 -25.46
N TYR A 361 -12.40 26.02 -24.83
CA TYR A 361 -12.87 26.04 -23.43
C TYR A 361 -11.82 25.53 -22.44
N ALA A 362 -10.92 24.64 -22.85
CA ALA A 362 -9.86 24.15 -21.99
C ALA A 362 -8.68 23.57 -22.79
N LYS A 363 -7.52 23.54 -22.13
CA LYS A 363 -6.30 22.88 -22.60
C LYS A 363 -5.63 22.23 -21.40
N GLU A 364 -5.50 20.90 -21.43
CA GLU A 364 -5.04 20.11 -20.29
C GLU A 364 -4.09 18.99 -20.72
N SER A 365 -3.27 18.52 -19.77
CA SER A 365 -2.33 17.42 -19.99
C SER A 365 -2.77 16.12 -19.31
N GLY A 366 -2.20 14.99 -19.75
CA GLY A 366 -2.41 13.66 -19.17
C GLY A 366 -1.35 12.66 -19.63
N LYS A 367 -1.20 11.54 -18.90
CA LYS A 367 -0.25 10.47 -19.25
C LYS A 367 -0.70 9.61 -20.43
N SER A 368 -1.97 9.75 -20.81
CA SER A 368 -2.53 9.23 -22.05
C SER A 368 -3.42 10.27 -22.72
N LYS A 369 -3.68 10.12 -24.02
CA LYS A 369 -4.65 10.98 -24.73
C LYS A 369 -6.03 10.94 -24.05
N LYS A 370 -6.48 9.75 -23.64
CA LYS A 370 -7.78 9.56 -22.97
C LYS A 370 -7.86 10.33 -21.64
N GLU A 371 -6.78 10.33 -20.85
CA GLU A 371 -6.71 11.08 -19.59
C GLU A 371 -6.70 12.58 -19.84
N ALA A 372 -5.90 13.06 -20.79
CA ALA A 372 -5.83 14.48 -21.17
C ALA A 372 -7.19 15.00 -21.69
N GLU A 373 -7.91 14.19 -22.47
CA GLU A 373 -9.26 14.50 -22.93
C GLU A 373 -10.26 14.59 -21.77
N GLN A 374 -10.24 13.66 -20.81
CA GLN A 374 -11.12 13.75 -19.64
C GLN A 374 -10.84 14.99 -18.79
N ASN A 375 -9.56 15.37 -18.64
CA ASN A 375 -9.19 16.59 -17.94
C ASN A 375 -9.70 17.84 -18.67
N CYS A 376 -9.58 17.90 -20.00
CA CYS A 376 -10.17 18.96 -20.80
C CYS A 376 -11.69 19.02 -20.63
N ALA A 377 -12.35 17.87 -20.72
CA ALA A 377 -13.79 17.75 -20.60
C ALA A 377 -14.29 18.23 -19.24
N LYS A 378 -13.56 17.91 -18.17
CA LYS A 378 -13.86 18.37 -16.81
C LYS A 378 -13.85 19.90 -16.72
N ARG A 379 -12.74 20.53 -17.14
CA ARG A 379 -12.59 21.99 -17.06
C ARG A 379 -13.61 22.69 -17.96
N ALA A 380 -13.86 22.15 -19.15
CA ALA A 380 -14.87 22.68 -20.05
C ALA A 380 -16.28 22.53 -19.48
N TYR A 381 -16.64 21.40 -18.86
CA TYR A 381 -17.93 21.21 -18.19
C TYR A 381 -18.15 22.23 -17.07
N GLU A 382 -17.15 22.46 -16.21
CA GLU A 382 -17.23 23.45 -15.13
C GLU A 382 -17.35 24.89 -15.64
N SER A 383 -16.73 25.25 -16.77
CA SER A 383 -16.84 26.58 -17.38
C SER A 383 -18.18 26.74 -18.10
N PHE A 384 -18.56 25.76 -18.91
CA PHE A 384 -19.78 25.76 -19.71
C PHE A 384 -21.04 25.79 -18.83
N LYS A 385 -21.06 25.01 -17.74
CA LYS A 385 -22.15 25.01 -16.74
C LYS A 385 -22.31 26.37 -16.07
N ARG A 386 -21.23 27.14 -15.85
CA ARG A 386 -21.29 28.50 -15.26
C ARG A 386 -21.73 29.58 -16.23
N GLU A 387 -21.46 29.41 -17.53
CA GLU A 387 -21.77 30.42 -18.54
C GLU A 387 -23.19 30.28 -19.11
N LYS A 388 -23.80 29.09 -19.01
CA LYS A 388 -25.05 28.74 -19.71
C LYS A 388 -26.20 28.29 -18.80
N LEU A 389 -25.92 28.02 -17.52
CA LEU A 389 -26.90 27.73 -16.47
C LEU A 389 -26.66 28.70 -15.30
#